data_AF-A0A1C7NAD6-F1
#
_entry.id   AF-A0A1C7NAD6-F1
#
_cell.length_a   1.000
_cell.length_b   1.000
_cell.length_c   1.000
_cell.angle_alpha   90.00
_cell.angle_beta   90.00
_cell.angle_gamma   90.00
#
_symmetry.space_group_name_H-M   'P 1'
#
loop_
_entity.id
_entity.type
_entity.pdbx_description
1 polymer ?
#
loop_
_entity_poly.entity_id
_entity_poly.type
_entity_poly.pdbx_seq_one_letter_code
_entity_poly.pdbx_strand_id
1 'polypeptide(L)'
;MAGTMAYMAPEMLARKGYSTHVDWWSLGIVVFELVFGKRPFTAASKETLVHAILHDPLTFPPNAHELVSKECMAVITGLLDKSPFHRLGCFEEFKLHPWFRGFDWDLLEHKQLMPPVRPDKKNNKLRMMSYTDFQEDGLKSHKRTSVIKSHDHDSSPVTMEARYRMQLEDEFLNYDYTQHQMAEQEGGHFSSFLEQRRNSLKRQYDRFKRRSQSSYHDMDV
;
A
#
# COMPACT_ATOMS: atom_id res chain seq x y z
N MET A 1 -1.64 -8.26 16.56
CA MET A 1 -1.50 -8.16 15.10
C MET A 1 -0.15 -8.75 14.70
N ALA A 2 -0.14 -9.93 14.08
CA ALA A 2 1.05 -10.63 13.58
C ALA A 2 1.01 -10.84 12.05
N GLY A 3 0.09 -10.14 11.36
CA GLY A 3 -0.24 -10.36 9.96
C GLY A 3 0.98 -10.23 9.05
N THR A 4 1.68 -9.10 9.07
CA THR A 4 2.77 -8.82 8.12
C THR A 4 3.98 -9.73 8.28
N MET A 5 4.34 -10.11 9.52
CA MET A 5 5.58 -10.85 9.77
C MET A 5 5.60 -12.25 9.16
N ALA A 6 4.44 -12.90 9.07
CA ALA A 6 4.35 -14.24 8.49
C ALA A 6 4.63 -14.26 6.98
N TYR A 7 4.57 -13.11 6.32
CA TYR A 7 4.90 -12.94 4.90
C TYR A 7 6.31 -12.37 4.70
N MET A 8 7.04 -12.01 5.77
CA MET A 8 8.39 -11.45 5.64
C MET A 8 9.40 -12.53 5.25
N ALA A 9 10.29 -12.18 4.31
CA ALA A 9 11.36 -13.04 3.87
C ALA A 9 12.44 -13.24 4.96
N PRO A 10 13.15 -14.38 4.98
CA PRO A 10 14.20 -14.67 5.95
C PRO A 10 15.27 -13.57 6.05
N GLU A 11 15.70 -13.01 4.91
CA GLU A 11 16.71 -11.97 4.84
C GLU A 11 16.26 -10.63 5.46
N MET A 12 14.96 -10.32 5.40
CA MET A 12 14.38 -9.14 6.06
C MET A 12 14.40 -9.31 7.58
N LEU A 13 14.05 -10.50 8.06
CA LEU A 13 14.08 -10.83 9.48
C LEU A 13 15.51 -10.87 10.03
N ALA A 14 16.46 -11.32 9.21
CA ALA A 14 17.89 -11.34 9.53
C ALA A 14 18.57 -9.96 9.40
N ARG A 15 17.88 -8.92 8.92
CA ARG A 15 18.40 -7.55 8.69
C ARG A 15 19.66 -7.52 7.80
N LYS A 16 19.77 -8.44 6.84
CA LYS A 16 20.96 -8.58 5.95
C LYS A 16 20.89 -7.71 4.68
N GLY A 17 20.04 -6.67 4.67
CA GLY A 17 19.62 -5.99 3.45
C GLY A 17 18.59 -6.83 2.67
N TYR A 18 17.84 -6.18 1.79
CA TYR A 18 16.82 -6.84 0.98
C TYR A 18 16.88 -6.36 -0.46
N SER A 19 16.36 -7.19 -1.37
CA SER A 19 16.20 -6.90 -2.79
C SER A 19 14.76 -7.22 -3.21
N THR A 20 14.46 -7.19 -4.50
CA THR A 20 13.16 -7.57 -5.07
C THR A 20 12.75 -9.03 -4.79
N HIS A 21 13.68 -9.88 -4.32
CA HIS A 21 13.42 -11.29 -4.00
C HIS A 21 12.48 -11.49 -2.78
N VAL A 22 12.26 -10.45 -1.97
CA VAL A 22 11.36 -10.53 -0.81
C VAL A 22 9.88 -10.58 -1.21
N ASP A 23 9.54 -9.98 -2.35
CA ASP A 23 8.18 -10.01 -2.89
C ASP A 23 7.85 -11.42 -3.41
N TRP A 24 8.82 -12.10 -4.01
CA TRP A 24 8.70 -13.49 -4.44
C TRP A 24 8.48 -14.47 -3.28
N TRP A 25 9.16 -14.25 -2.15
CA TRP A 25 8.89 -14.98 -0.93
C TRP A 25 7.44 -14.77 -0.48
N SER A 26 7.01 -13.51 -0.41
CA SER A 26 5.65 -13.14 0.01
C SER A 26 4.60 -13.78 -0.90
N LEU A 27 4.84 -13.79 -2.22
CA LEU A 27 4.02 -14.50 -3.20
C LEU A 27 3.96 -16.01 -2.89
N GLY A 28 5.08 -16.65 -2.57
CA GLY A 28 5.12 -18.06 -2.18
C GLY A 28 4.26 -18.36 -0.95
N ILE A 29 4.29 -17.49 0.07
CA ILE A 29 3.45 -17.64 1.27
C ILE A 29 1.96 -17.53 0.89
N VAL A 30 1.59 -16.56 0.05
CA VAL A 30 0.21 -16.37 -0.41
C VAL A 30 -0.26 -17.56 -1.25
N VAL A 31 0.55 -18.06 -2.19
CA VAL A 31 0.20 -19.22 -3.01
C VAL A 31 -0.02 -20.45 -2.13
N PHE A 32 0.87 -20.70 -1.15
CA PHE A 32 0.69 -21.79 -0.20
C PHE A 32 -0.62 -21.64 0.58
N GLU A 33 -0.93 -20.44 1.07
CA GLU A 33 -2.14 -20.16 1.85
C GLU A 33 -3.42 -20.32 1.03
N LEU A 34 -3.43 -19.88 -0.23
CA LEU A 34 -4.57 -20.05 -1.14
C LEU A 34 -4.85 -21.53 -1.45
N VAL A 35 -3.79 -22.34 -1.55
CA VAL A 35 -3.91 -23.76 -1.88
C VAL A 35 -4.31 -24.60 -0.67
N PHE A 36 -3.67 -24.38 0.49
CA PHE A 36 -3.81 -25.25 1.66
C PHE A 36 -4.69 -24.65 2.76
N GLY A 37 -5.15 -23.40 2.62
CA GLY A 37 -5.98 -22.70 3.60
C GLY A 37 -5.26 -22.34 4.90
N LYS A 38 -3.93 -22.52 4.96
CA LYS A 38 -3.07 -22.23 6.11
C LYS A 38 -1.70 -21.78 5.64
N ARG A 39 -0.98 -21.05 6.49
CA ARG A 39 0.40 -20.62 6.21
C ARG A 39 1.41 -21.77 6.36
N PRO A 40 2.54 -21.76 5.63
CA PRO A 40 3.56 -22.80 5.73
C PRO A 40 4.32 -22.74 7.07
N PHE A 41 4.50 -21.54 7.63
CA PHE A 41 5.14 -21.33 8.93
C PHE A 41 4.12 -20.71 9.89
N THR A 42 3.88 -21.39 11.01
CA THR A 42 2.98 -20.93 12.08
C THR A 42 3.62 -21.26 13.42
N ALA A 43 3.56 -20.32 14.37
CA ALA A 43 4.05 -20.55 15.71
C ALA A 43 3.23 -19.76 16.74
N ALA A 44 3.34 -20.16 18.01
CA ALA A 44 2.59 -19.54 19.10
C ALA A 44 3.13 -18.16 19.49
N SER A 45 4.44 -17.90 19.28
CA SER A 45 5.07 -16.61 19.57
C SER A 45 5.73 -16.01 18.32
N LYS A 46 6.01 -14.71 18.39
CA LYS A 46 6.70 -13.99 17.31
C LYS A 46 8.13 -14.52 17.13
N GLU A 47 8.82 -14.80 18.22
CA GLU A 47 10.20 -15.27 18.23
C GLU A 47 10.30 -16.66 17.63
N THR A 48 9.36 -17.55 17.98
CA THR A 48 9.27 -18.90 17.41
C THR A 48 8.88 -18.87 15.94
N LEU A 49 8.02 -17.94 15.52
CA LEU A 49 7.68 -17.74 14.11
C LEU A 49 8.90 -17.26 13.30
N VAL A 50 9.65 -16.29 13.83
CA VAL A 50 10.88 -15.81 13.18
C VAL A 50 11.90 -16.94 13.07
N HIS A 51 12.10 -17.73 14.12
CA HIS A 51 12.96 -18.90 14.07
C HIS A 51 12.51 -19.89 12.98
N ALA A 52 11.22 -20.19 12.90
CA ALA A 52 10.67 -21.08 11.88
C ALA A 52 10.89 -20.55 10.46
N ILE A 53 10.69 -19.25 10.25
CA ILE A 53 10.94 -18.61 8.95
C ILE A 53 12.43 -18.64 8.60
N LEU A 54 13.34 -18.54 9.57
CA LEU A 54 14.78 -18.54 9.30
C LEU A 54 15.35 -19.96 9.09
N HIS A 55 14.84 -20.96 9.79
CA HIS A 55 15.53 -22.25 9.95
C HIS A 55 14.69 -23.48 9.59
N ASP A 56 13.37 -23.44 9.78
CA ASP A 56 12.57 -24.64 9.58
C ASP A 56 12.40 -24.92 8.07
N PRO A 57 12.49 -26.20 7.66
CA PRO A 57 12.25 -26.60 6.29
C PRO A 57 10.77 -26.42 5.92
N LEU A 58 10.51 -26.10 4.65
CA LEU A 58 9.15 -26.08 4.11
C LEU A 58 8.55 -27.49 4.17
N THR A 59 7.42 -27.63 4.85
CA THR A 59 6.72 -28.92 5.00
C THR A 59 5.31 -28.81 4.41
N PHE A 60 4.98 -29.72 3.50
CA PHE A 60 3.63 -29.82 2.93
C PHE A 60 2.73 -30.72 3.79
N PRO A 61 1.41 -30.50 3.79
CA PRO A 61 0.46 -31.43 4.41
C PRO A 61 0.58 -32.86 3.86
N PRO A 62 0.31 -33.92 4.66
CA PRO A 62 0.44 -35.31 4.21
C PRO A 62 -0.39 -35.64 2.95
N ASN A 63 -1.54 -35.00 2.79
CA ASN A 63 -2.44 -35.16 1.66
C ASN A 63 -2.18 -34.14 0.52
N ALA A 64 -1.06 -33.41 0.53
CA ALA A 64 -0.80 -32.36 -0.47
C ALA A 64 -0.81 -32.88 -1.91
N HIS A 65 -0.28 -34.09 -2.13
CA HIS A 65 -0.24 -34.73 -3.45
C HIS A 65 -1.63 -35.09 -4.01
N GLU A 66 -2.65 -35.17 -3.15
CA GLU A 66 -4.04 -35.41 -3.56
C GLU A 66 -4.76 -34.10 -3.89
N LEU A 67 -4.34 -32.99 -3.28
CA LEU A 67 -4.96 -31.67 -3.43
C LEU A 67 -4.41 -30.89 -4.63
N VAL A 68 -3.11 -31.01 -4.90
CA VAL A 68 -2.44 -30.25 -5.96
C VAL A 68 -1.45 -31.07 -6.76
N SER A 69 -1.15 -30.58 -7.97
CA SER A 69 -0.17 -31.19 -8.86
C SER A 69 1.25 -31.05 -8.31
N LYS A 70 2.16 -31.91 -8.80
CA LYS A 70 3.58 -31.87 -8.42
C LYS A 70 4.24 -30.57 -8.83
N GLU A 71 3.81 -29.99 -9.95
CA GLU A 71 4.29 -28.70 -10.47
C GLU A 71 3.88 -27.55 -9.54
N CYS A 72 2.70 -27.61 -8.93
CA CYS A 72 2.28 -26.63 -7.93
C CYS A 72 3.19 -26.68 -6.69
N MET A 73 3.49 -27.89 -6.21
CA MET A 73 4.42 -28.04 -5.09
C MET A 73 5.82 -27.54 -5.46
N ALA A 74 6.29 -27.84 -6.68
CA ALA A 74 7.60 -27.40 -7.17
C ALA A 74 7.72 -25.87 -7.24
N VAL A 75 6.70 -25.16 -7.73
CA VAL A 75 6.74 -23.68 -7.78
C VAL A 75 6.76 -23.09 -6.38
N ILE A 76 5.98 -23.65 -5.45
CA ILE A 76 5.95 -23.21 -4.05
C ILE A 76 7.31 -23.42 -3.40
N THR A 77 7.94 -24.57 -3.63
CA THR A 77 9.29 -24.85 -3.12
C THR A 77 10.32 -23.87 -3.68
N GLY A 78 10.26 -23.53 -4.97
CA GLY A 78 11.15 -22.54 -5.58
C GLY A 78 10.94 -21.12 -5.03
N LEU A 79 9.70 -20.71 -4.80
CA LEU A 79 9.38 -19.39 -4.22
C LEU A 79 9.77 -19.27 -2.74
N LEU A 80 9.70 -20.38 -2.00
CA LEU A 80 9.98 -20.43 -0.56
C LEU A 80 11.39 -20.97 -0.24
N ASP A 81 12.33 -20.82 -1.16
CA ASP A 81 13.74 -21.02 -0.87
C ASP A 81 14.24 -19.93 0.09
N LYS A 82 14.92 -20.34 1.16
CA LYS A 82 15.46 -19.41 2.17
C LYS A 82 16.60 -18.57 1.61
N SER A 83 17.35 -19.10 0.64
CA SER A 83 18.40 -18.37 -0.07
C SER A 83 17.79 -17.53 -1.18
N PRO A 84 17.88 -16.19 -1.13
CA PRO A 84 17.34 -15.34 -2.20
C PRO A 84 18.02 -15.61 -3.55
N PHE A 85 19.25 -16.15 -3.57
CA PHE A 85 19.98 -16.47 -4.81
C PHE A 85 19.50 -17.75 -5.49
N HIS A 86 18.87 -18.67 -4.76
CA HIS A 86 18.29 -19.90 -5.32
C HIS A 86 16.77 -19.81 -5.46
N ARG A 87 16.17 -18.78 -4.86
CA ARG A 87 14.74 -18.51 -4.92
C ARG A 87 14.34 -18.15 -6.35
N LEU A 88 13.20 -18.70 -6.77
CA LEU A 88 12.54 -18.27 -8.00
C LEU A 88 12.20 -16.78 -7.88
N GLY A 89 12.93 -15.94 -8.62
CA GLY A 89 12.95 -14.49 -8.41
C GLY A 89 12.83 -13.65 -9.70
N CYS A 90 12.70 -14.31 -10.85
CA CYS A 90 12.56 -13.66 -12.15
C CYS A 90 11.16 -13.93 -12.73
N PHE A 91 10.51 -12.88 -13.23
CA PHE A 91 9.18 -13.00 -13.81
C PHE A 91 9.15 -13.90 -15.04
N GLU A 92 10.20 -13.87 -15.87
CA GLU A 92 10.29 -14.75 -17.04
C GLU A 92 10.45 -16.22 -16.65
N GLU A 93 11.28 -16.52 -15.64
CA GLU A 93 11.42 -17.88 -15.12
C GLU A 93 10.13 -18.39 -14.50
N PHE A 94 9.41 -17.52 -13.78
CA PHE A 94 8.12 -17.84 -13.19
C PHE A 94 7.07 -18.18 -14.25
N LYS A 95 6.97 -17.38 -15.34
CA LYS A 95 6.05 -17.64 -16.45
C LYS A 95 6.33 -18.96 -17.18
N LEU A 96 7.61 -19.33 -17.28
CA LEU A 96 8.05 -20.57 -17.93
C LEU A 96 7.92 -21.82 -17.03
N HIS A 97 7.60 -21.64 -15.75
CA HIS A 97 7.51 -22.76 -14.82
C HIS A 97 6.42 -23.77 -15.28
N PRO A 98 6.66 -25.09 -15.22
CA PRO A 98 5.72 -26.11 -15.69
C PRO A 98 4.30 -26.02 -15.10
N TRP A 99 4.16 -25.39 -13.92
CA TRP A 99 2.86 -25.14 -13.29
C TRP A 99 1.94 -24.25 -14.15
N PHE A 100 2.52 -23.36 -14.96
CA PHE A 100 1.81 -22.47 -15.88
C PHE A 100 1.78 -22.98 -17.32
N ARG A 101 2.08 -24.26 -17.55
CA ARG A 101 2.04 -24.83 -18.91
C ARG A 101 0.61 -24.71 -19.48
N GLY A 102 0.51 -24.03 -20.62
CA GLY A 102 -0.79 -23.78 -21.29
C GLY A 102 -1.58 -22.61 -20.69
N PHE A 103 -1.02 -21.86 -19.73
CA PHE A 103 -1.60 -20.63 -19.23
C PHE A 103 -1.25 -19.47 -20.17
N ASP A 104 -2.26 -18.75 -20.63
CA ASP A 104 -2.10 -17.62 -21.55
C ASP A 104 -1.92 -16.33 -20.75
N TRP A 105 -0.67 -15.90 -20.64
CA TRP A 105 -0.29 -14.68 -19.91
C TRP A 105 -0.76 -13.40 -20.62
N ASP A 106 -0.84 -13.41 -21.96
CA ASP A 106 -1.28 -12.26 -22.73
C ASP A 106 -2.78 -12.03 -22.52
N LEU A 107 -3.58 -13.09 -22.52
CA LEU A 107 -5.01 -12.99 -22.19
C LEU A 107 -5.24 -12.55 -20.73
N LEU A 108 -4.37 -12.94 -19.80
CA LEU A 108 -4.42 -12.46 -18.42
C LEU A 108 -4.19 -10.94 -18.36
N GLU A 109 -3.12 -10.46 -19.01
CA GLU A 109 -2.73 -9.05 -19.02
C GLU A 109 -3.83 -8.16 -19.61
N HIS A 110 -4.46 -8.62 -20.69
CA HIS A 110 -5.58 -7.93 -21.33
C HIS A 110 -6.94 -8.16 -20.63
N LYS A 111 -6.96 -8.86 -19.49
CA LYS A 111 -8.17 -9.16 -18.69
C LYS A 111 -9.25 -9.91 -19.49
N GLN A 112 -8.82 -10.75 -20.44
CA GLN A 112 -9.70 -11.54 -21.30
C GLN A 112 -9.97 -12.94 -20.74
N LEU A 113 -9.16 -13.41 -19.78
CA LEU A 113 -9.44 -14.65 -19.06
C LEU A 113 -10.65 -14.50 -18.14
N MET A 114 -11.55 -15.47 -18.20
CA MET A 114 -12.70 -15.51 -17.31
C MET A 114 -12.27 -16.02 -15.92
N PRO A 115 -12.50 -15.25 -14.84
CA PRO A 115 -12.14 -15.69 -13.50
C PRO A 115 -13.00 -16.90 -13.09
N PRO A 116 -12.40 -17.95 -12.46
CA PRO A 116 -13.12 -19.16 -12.06
C PRO A 116 -14.24 -18.90 -11.07
N VAL A 117 -14.05 -17.93 -10.15
CA VAL A 117 -15.05 -17.52 -9.17
C VAL A 117 -15.50 -16.10 -9.49
N ARG A 118 -16.80 -15.93 -9.76
CA ARG A 118 -17.42 -14.61 -9.86
C ARG A 118 -18.22 -14.34 -8.59
N PRO A 119 -17.85 -13.34 -7.79
CA PRO A 119 -18.61 -12.99 -6.59
C PRO A 119 -20.07 -12.64 -6.95
N ASP A 120 -21.04 -13.31 -6.33
CA ASP A 120 -22.46 -12.99 -6.52
C ASP A 120 -22.77 -11.61 -5.92
N LYS A 121 -23.32 -10.71 -6.72
CA LYS A 121 -23.71 -9.35 -6.31
C LYS A 121 -24.64 -9.32 -5.09
N LYS A 122 -25.41 -10.39 -4.83
CA LYS A 122 -26.38 -10.46 -3.73
C LYS A 122 -25.82 -11.08 -2.44
N ASN A 123 -24.79 -11.91 -2.53
CA ASN A 123 -24.25 -12.68 -1.40
C ASN A 123 -22.75 -12.40 -1.14
N ASN A 124 -22.24 -11.31 -1.71
CA ASN A 124 -20.83 -10.95 -1.59
C ASN A 124 -20.52 -10.44 -0.18
N LYS A 125 -20.16 -11.33 0.74
CA LYS A 125 -19.59 -10.95 2.04
C LYS A 125 -18.30 -10.13 1.89
N LEU A 126 -17.59 -10.21 0.75
CA LEU A 126 -16.46 -9.30 0.46
C LEU A 126 -16.92 -7.87 0.13
N ARG A 127 -18.20 -7.67 -0.23
CA ARG A 127 -18.78 -6.33 -0.37
C ARG A 127 -19.26 -5.77 0.98
N MET A 128 -19.34 -6.57 2.05
CA MET A 128 -19.54 -5.99 3.39
C MET A 128 -18.27 -5.29 3.90
N MET A 129 -17.10 -5.66 3.36
CA MET A 129 -15.87 -4.86 3.45
C MET A 129 -15.82 -3.73 2.40
N SER A 130 -16.95 -3.39 1.76
CA SER A 130 -17.03 -2.23 0.89
C SER A 130 -17.21 -0.98 1.75
N TYR A 131 -16.17 -0.16 1.76
CA TYR A 131 -16.11 1.21 2.31
C TYR A 131 -16.23 1.40 3.82
N THR A 132 -17.00 0.59 4.56
CA THR A 132 -17.17 0.81 6.01
C THR A 132 -15.95 0.40 6.82
N ASP A 133 -15.21 -0.63 6.40
CA ASP A 133 -14.05 -1.15 7.16
C ASP A 133 -12.73 -0.45 6.81
N PHE A 134 -12.66 0.27 5.68
CA PHE A 134 -11.47 1.07 5.31
C PHE A 134 -11.47 2.48 5.94
N GLN A 135 -12.42 2.80 6.83
CA GLN A 135 -12.52 4.13 7.45
C GLN A 135 -12.23 4.20 8.96
N GLU A 136 -11.93 3.11 9.67
CA GLU A 136 -11.84 3.20 11.14
C GLU A 136 -10.44 3.31 11.78
N ASP A 137 -9.35 3.13 11.03
CA ASP A 137 -7.98 3.44 11.53
C ASP A 137 -7.30 4.61 10.80
N GLY A 138 -7.97 5.21 9.83
CA GLY A 138 -7.58 6.52 9.29
C GLY A 138 -8.20 7.62 10.14
N LEU A 139 -7.44 8.17 11.10
CA LEU A 139 -7.73 9.42 11.83
C LEU A 139 -9.23 9.62 12.12
N LYS A 140 -9.73 9.08 13.23
CA LYS A 140 -11.04 9.49 13.76
C LYS A 140 -11.03 11.01 13.92
N SER A 141 -11.68 11.70 12.99
CA SER A 141 -12.08 13.09 13.17
C SER A 141 -13.02 13.09 14.37
N HIS A 142 -12.49 13.44 15.53
CA HIS A 142 -13.34 13.83 16.63
C HIS A 142 -14.20 14.98 16.11
N LYS A 143 -15.50 14.74 15.90
CA LYS A 143 -16.47 15.83 15.81
C LYS A 143 -16.22 16.71 17.02
N ARG A 144 -15.62 17.88 16.80
CA ARG A 144 -15.50 18.92 17.82
C ARG A 144 -16.93 19.31 18.19
N THR A 145 -17.47 18.68 19.21
CA THR A 145 -18.60 19.22 19.96
C THR A 145 -18.03 20.36 20.80
N SER A 146 -17.79 21.51 20.18
CA SER A 146 -17.74 22.76 20.94
C SER A 146 -19.07 23.45 20.70
N VAL A 147 -20.00 23.22 21.61
CA VAL A 147 -21.09 24.15 21.90
C VAL A 147 -20.49 25.55 21.90
N ILE A 148 -20.85 26.36 20.91
CA ILE A 148 -20.51 27.78 20.89
C ILE A 148 -21.34 28.41 22.02
N LYS A 149 -20.76 28.51 23.22
CA LYS A 149 -21.15 29.57 24.13
C LYS A 149 -20.58 30.84 23.55
N SER A 150 -21.49 31.68 23.06
CA SER A 150 -21.25 33.06 22.70
C SER A 150 -20.52 33.77 23.85
N HIS A 151 -19.26 34.11 23.61
CA HIS A 151 -18.67 35.27 24.27
C HIS A 151 -17.83 36.02 23.25
N ASP A 152 -18.26 37.25 22.99
CA ASP A 152 -17.54 38.27 22.24
C ASP A 152 -16.10 38.41 22.73
N HIS A 153 -15.13 38.24 21.82
CA HIS A 153 -14.21 39.30 21.39
C HIS A 153 -13.22 38.72 20.39
N ASP A 154 -13.37 39.15 19.14
CA ASP A 154 -12.40 38.97 18.07
C ASP A 154 -11.14 39.79 18.37
N SER A 155 -9.97 39.14 18.42
CA SER A 155 -8.62 39.73 18.21
C SER A 155 -7.49 38.72 18.49
N SER A 156 -7.17 37.81 17.54
CA SER A 156 -5.80 37.25 17.44
C SER A 156 -5.53 36.52 16.10
N PRO A 157 -4.30 36.61 15.55
CA PRO A 157 -4.02 36.39 14.13
C PRO A 157 -3.76 34.91 13.82
N VAL A 158 -4.50 34.42 12.81
CA VAL A 158 -4.43 33.06 12.23
C VAL A 158 -4.77 31.99 13.28
N THR A 159 -6.01 31.51 13.25
CA THR A 159 -6.46 30.36 14.05
C THR A 159 -5.47 29.20 13.89
N MET A 160 -5.23 28.43 14.96
CA MET A 160 -4.34 27.26 14.95
C MET A 160 -4.64 26.32 13.76
N GLU A 161 -5.92 26.23 13.40
CA GLU A 161 -6.44 25.52 12.22
C GLU A 161 -5.87 26.00 10.89
N ALA A 162 -5.71 27.31 10.71
CA ALA A 162 -5.12 27.87 9.49
C ALA A 162 -3.62 27.61 9.40
N ARG A 163 -2.90 27.52 10.54
CA ARG A 163 -1.47 27.13 10.54
C ARG A 163 -1.28 25.67 10.16
N TYR A 164 -2.12 24.76 10.68
CA TYR A 164 -2.09 23.35 10.28
C TYR A 164 -2.42 23.15 8.80
N ARG A 165 -3.44 23.86 8.28
CA ARG A 165 -3.75 23.82 6.84
C ARG A 165 -2.59 24.33 5.99
N MET A 166 -1.94 25.42 6.38
CA MET A 166 -0.76 25.94 5.67
C MET A 166 0.41 24.95 5.68
N GLN A 167 0.67 24.28 6.82
CA GLN A 167 1.74 23.30 6.92
C GLN A 167 1.47 22.05 6.06
N LEU A 168 0.22 21.57 6.04
CA LEU A 168 -0.19 20.47 5.16
C LEU A 168 -0.10 20.86 3.69
N GLU A 169 -0.52 22.07 3.33
CA GLU A 169 -0.40 22.58 1.97
C GLU A 169 1.07 22.64 1.55
N ASP A 170 1.97 23.18 2.37
CA ASP A 170 3.42 23.29 2.10
C ASP A 170 4.13 21.93 2.01
N GLU A 171 3.87 21.00 2.94
CA GLU A 171 4.54 19.69 2.99
C GLU A 171 4.03 18.72 1.91
N PHE A 172 2.78 18.87 1.44
CA PHE A 172 2.16 18.00 0.43
C PHE A 172 1.97 18.68 -0.93
N LEU A 173 2.62 19.82 -1.20
CA LEU A 173 2.56 20.53 -2.50
C LEU A 173 2.84 19.63 -3.72
N ASN A 174 3.69 18.62 -3.56
CA ASN A 174 4.08 17.68 -4.62
C ASN A 174 3.18 16.44 -4.70
N TYR A 175 2.24 16.27 -3.76
CA TYR A 175 1.34 15.12 -3.71
C TYR A 175 0.07 15.43 -4.50
N ASP A 176 0.22 15.59 -5.82
CA ASP A 176 -0.89 15.75 -6.76
C ASP A 176 -1.03 14.48 -7.60
N TYR A 177 -1.98 13.62 -7.23
CA TYR A 177 -2.26 12.34 -7.89
C TYR A 177 -2.80 12.50 -9.32
N THR A 178 -3.20 13.72 -9.72
CA THR A 178 -3.67 13.99 -11.08
C THR A 178 -2.53 14.16 -12.08
N GLN A 179 -1.30 14.40 -11.60
CA GLN A 179 -0.09 14.51 -12.43
C GLN A 179 0.19 13.19 -13.18
N HIS A 180 -0.04 12.04 -12.54
CA HIS A 180 0.28 10.73 -13.11
C HIS A 180 -0.69 10.28 -14.22
N GLN A 181 -1.95 10.70 -14.17
CA GLN A 181 -2.95 10.31 -15.20
C GLN A 181 -2.93 11.21 -16.44
N MET A 182 -2.52 12.48 -16.29
CA MET A 182 -2.63 13.47 -17.37
C MET A 182 -1.30 13.74 -18.09
N ALA A 183 -0.15 13.40 -17.48
CA ALA A 183 1.16 13.48 -18.13
C ALA A 183 1.33 12.50 -19.30
N GLU A 184 0.50 11.44 -19.36
CA GLU A 184 0.50 10.50 -20.49
C GLU A 184 -0.25 11.04 -21.72
N GLN A 185 -1.05 12.11 -21.61
CA GLN A 185 -1.99 12.48 -22.68
C GLN A 185 -1.66 13.76 -23.46
N GLU A 186 -0.98 14.78 -22.91
CA GLU A 186 -0.68 16.00 -23.68
C GLU A 186 0.69 16.61 -23.38
N GLY A 187 1.55 16.62 -24.40
CA GLY A 187 2.87 17.23 -24.37
C GLY A 187 2.85 18.76 -24.35
N GLY A 188 3.73 19.34 -23.52
CA GLY A 188 4.27 20.70 -23.68
C GLY A 188 3.43 21.86 -23.14
N HIS A 189 2.10 21.84 -23.26
CA HIS A 189 1.28 23.01 -22.88
C HIS A 189 0.92 23.04 -21.38
N PHE A 190 0.92 21.87 -20.72
CA PHE A 190 0.46 21.69 -19.35
C PHE A 190 1.44 22.21 -18.28
N SER A 191 2.75 22.13 -18.53
CA SER A 191 3.77 22.66 -17.62
C SER A 191 3.57 24.15 -17.38
N SER A 192 3.26 24.91 -18.44
CA SER A 192 2.97 26.35 -18.34
C SER A 192 1.72 26.65 -17.52
N PHE A 193 0.69 25.80 -17.56
CA PHE A 193 -0.55 25.97 -16.79
C PHE A 193 -0.33 25.67 -15.31
N LEU A 194 0.36 24.57 -14.98
CA LEU A 194 0.74 24.25 -13.60
C LEU A 194 1.67 25.32 -13.02
N GLU A 195 2.62 25.80 -13.81
CA GLU A 195 3.51 26.92 -13.47
C GLU A 195 2.70 28.19 -13.17
N GLN A 196 1.71 28.50 -14.01
CA GLN A 196 0.80 29.63 -13.80
C GLN A 196 -0.03 29.48 -12.52
N ARG A 197 -0.58 28.28 -12.27
CA ARG A 197 -1.38 27.99 -11.08
C ARG A 197 -0.54 28.04 -9.81
N ARG A 198 0.65 27.44 -9.81
CA ARG A 198 1.65 27.52 -8.74
C ARG A 198 2.03 28.97 -8.45
N ASN A 199 2.27 29.76 -9.49
CA ASN A 199 2.60 31.18 -9.35
C ASN A 199 1.41 32.01 -8.84
N SER A 200 0.18 31.67 -9.21
CA SER A 200 -1.04 32.32 -8.70
C SER A 200 -1.24 32.04 -7.21
N LEU A 201 -1.11 30.78 -6.80
CA LEU A 201 -1.19 30.36 -5.40
C LEU A 201 -0.08 31.02 -4.57
N LYS A 202 1.15 31.05 -5.09
CA LYS A 202 2.28 31.75 -4.43
C LYS A 202 2.02 33.24 -4.27
N ARG A 203 1.45 33.92 -5.28
CA ARG A 203 1.05 35.34 -5.17
C ARG A 203 -0.09 35.57 -4.18
N GLN A 204 -1.00 34.61 -4.04
CA GLN A 204 -2.08 34.68 -3.06
C GLN A 204 -1.53 34.49 -1.65
N TYR A 205 -0.63 33.52 -1.47
CA TYR A 205 0.14 33.29 -0.24
C TYR A 205 0.96 34.53 0.15
N ASP A 206 1.71 35.13 -0.78
CA ASP A 206 2.51 36.33 -0.51
C ASP A 206 1.66 37.56 -0.17
N ARG A 207 0.46 37.69 -0.78
CA ARG A 207 -0.51 38.75 -0.43
C ARG A 207 -1.07 38.53 0.97
N PHE A 208 -1.36 37.29 1.35
CA PHE A 208 -1.82 36.94 2.68
C PHE A 208 -0.73 37.16 3.73
N LYS A 209 0.51 36.72 3.45
CA LYS A 209 1.69 36.91 4.30
C LYS A 209 2.00 38.39 4.55
N ARG A 210 1.89 39.23 3.52
CA ARG A 210 2.03 40.69 3.64
C ARG A 210 0.92 41.31 4.48
N ARG A 211 -0.33 40.86 4.34
CA ARG A 211 -1.45 41.29 5.21
C ARG A 211 -1.22 40.92 6.67
N SER A 212 -0.71 39.72 6.94
CA SER A 212 -0.36 39.31 8.31
C SER A 212 0.85 40.06 8.89
N GLN A 213 1.79 40.51 8.07
CA GLN A 213 2.92 41.36 8.52
C GLN A 213 2.52 42.82 8.72
N SER A 214 1.60 43.36 7.90
CA SER A 214 1.07 44.73 8.08
C SER A 214 0.32 44.88 9.40
N SER A 215 -0.33 43.83 9.89
CA SER A 215 -1.01 43.80 11.20
C SER A 215 -0.05 43.95 12.39
N TYR A 216 1.27 43.84 12.19
CA TYR A 216 2.28 44.07 13.23
C TYR A 216 2.79 45.52 13.28
N HIS A 217 2.53 46.35 12.26
CA HIS A 217 3.05 47.73 12.22
C HIS A 217 2.04 48.78 12.70
N ASP A 218 0.75 48.47 12.74
CA ASP A 218 -0.30 49.34 13.29
C ASP A 218 -0.53 49.18 14.81
N MET A 219 0.40 48.50 15.51
CA MET A 219 0.37 48.31 16.96
C MET A 219 1.49 49.08 17.70
N ASP A 220 2.24 49.93 16.99
CA ASP A 220 3.27 50.82 17.55
C ASP A 220 2.99 52.29 17.19
N VAL A 221 1.92 52.87 17.75
CA VAL A 221 1.79 54.32 18.06
C VAL A 221 1.03 54.47 19.37
#